data_AF-A0A356Z9T4-F1
#
_entry.id   AF-A0A356Z9T4-F1
#
_cell.length_a   1.000
_cell.length_b   1.000
_cell.length_c   1.000
_cell.angle_alpha   90.00
_cell.angle_beta   90.00
_cell.angle_gamma   90.00
#
_symmetry.space_group_name_H-M   'P 1'
#
loop_
_entity.id
_entity.type
_entity.pdbx_description
1 polymer ?
#
loop_
_entity_poly.entity_id
_entity_poly.type
_entity_poly.pdbx_seq_one_letter_code
_entity_poly.pdbx_strand_id
1 'polypeptide(L)'
;RRFTQRARNAVIHAQEEARELRHPAVGTEHILLGLLREGEGVGARALLNLGIDLDKVRNEVRNVIGQNTELIEGAAGDLPITPRAKKVFNLAFDEARLQGVNYVGTEHILLALVREEEGIAGQVLISMGVKLEDIREQVIMLLGGDSA
;
A
#
# COMPACT_ATOMS: atom_id res chain seq x y z
N ARG A 1 -4.39 -0.87 -19.53
CA ARG A 1 -4.81 -1.26 -18.17
C ARG A 1 -4.83 0.02 -17.33
N ARG A 2 -5.88 0.32 -16.57
CA ARG A 2 -6.05 1.62 -15.91
C ARG A 2 -6.28 1.42 -14.41
N PHE A 3 -5.64 2.23 -13.58
CA PHE A 3 -5.99 2.33 -12.16
C PHE A 3 -7.38 2.99 -11.98
N THR A 4 -8.10 2.69 -10.91
CA THR A 4 -9.28 3.48 -10.53
C THR A 4 -8.85 4.87 -10.04
N GLN A 5 -9.81 5.79 -9.81
CA GLN A 5 -9.46 7.10 -9.24
C GLN A 5 -8.89 6.96 -7.83
N ARG A 6 -9.52 6.12 -6.98
CA ARG A 6 -9.03 5.82 -5.63
C ARG A 6 -7.63 5.22 -5.65
N ALA A 7 -7.37 4.26 -6.53
CA ALA A 7 -6.03 3.68 -6.67
C ALA A 7 -4.97 4.69 -7.15
N ARG A 8 -5.33 5.63 -8.03
CA ARG A 8 -4.44 6.74 -8.39
C ARG A 8 -4.15 7.65 -7.19
N ASN A 9 -5.19 8.00 -6.42
CA ASN A 9 -5.04 8.83 -5.22
C ASN A 9 -4.12 8.17 -4.20
N ALA A 10 -4.27 6.86 -3.97
CA ALA A 10 -3.37 6.10 -3.08
C ALA A 10 -1.89 6.18 -3.52
N VAL A 11 -1.61 6.18 -4.82
CA VAL A 11 -0.23 6.34 -5.34
C VAL A 11 0.29 7.77 -5.15
N ILE A 12 -0.56 8.78 -5.30
CA ILE A 12 -0.22 10.18 -5.00
C ILE A 12 0.09 10.33 -3.51
N HIS A 13 -0.74 9.75 -2.64
CA HIS A 13 -0.49 9.75 -1.20
C HIS A 13 0.79 8.98 -0.83
N ALA A 14 1.14 7.92 -1.55
CA ALA A 14 2.42 7.23 -1.34
C ALA A 14 3.62 8.15 -1.65
N GLN A 15 3.52 8.97 -2.70
CA GLN A 15 4.55 9.98 -3.02
C GLN A 15 4.63 11.05 -1.93
N GLU A 16 3.50 11.48 -1.37
CA GLU A 16 3.45 12.45 -0.26
C GLU A 16 4.07 11.87 1.01
N GLU A 17 3.69 10.65 1.41
CA GLU A 17 4.23 9.98 2.60
C GLU A 17 5.75 9.75 2.49
N ALA A 18 6.26 9.40 1.32
CA ALA A 18 7.71 9.28 1.10
C ALA A 18 8.44 10.61 1.30
N ARG A 19 7.85 11.72 0.84
CA ARG A 19 8.41 13.07 1.07
C ARG A 19 8.31 13.47 2.55
N GLU A 20 7.18 13.21 3.19
CA GLU A 20 6.96 13.52 4.61
C GLU A 20 7.94 12.76 5.52
N LEU A 21 8.25 11.51 5.17
CA LEU A 21 9.25 10.67 5.85
C LEU A 21 10.69 10.96 5.39
N ARG A 22 10.88 11.85 4.40
CA ARG A 22 12.18 12.20 3.81
C ARG A 22 12.93 10.99 3.23
N HIS A 23 12.19 10.06 2.66
CA HIS A 23 12.75 8.91 1.98
C HIS A 23 13.07 9.24 0.51
N PRO A 24 14.19 8.72 -0.05
CA PRO A 24 14.64 9.08 -1.40
C PRO A 24 13.81 8.48 -2.54
N ALA A 25 12.95 7.51 -2.22
CA ALA A 25 12.19 6.76 -3.20
C ALA A 25 10.87 6.26 -2.60
N VAL A 26 9.88 6.02 -3.46
CA VAL A 26 8.63 5.36 -3.08
C VAL A 26 8.85 3.86 -3.00
N GLY A 27 8.89 3.36 -1.77
CA GLY A 27 8.87 1.95 -1.41
C GLY A 27 7.47 1.36 -1.18
N THR A 28 7.44 0.08 -0.84
CA THR A 28 6.19 -0.68 -0.58
C THR A 28 5.39 -0.13 0.60
N GLU A 29 6.09 0.30 1.65
CA GLU A 29 5.59 0.91 2.87
C GLU A 29 4.85 2.21 2.61
N HIS A 30 5.31 3.00 1.64
CA HIS A 30 4.63 4.23 1.23
C HIS A 30 3.35 3.93 0.48
N ILE A 31 3.31 2.85 -0.32
CA ILE A 31 2.07 2.40 -0.97
C ILE A 31 1.06 1.95 0.09
N LEU A 32 1.50 1.22 1.12
CA LEU A 32 0.66 0.84 2.25
C LEU A 32 0.08 2.07 2.98
N LEU A 33 0.92 3.05 3.31
CA LEU A 33 0.49 4.32 3.90
C LEU A 33 -0.48 5.07 2.98
N GLY A 34 -0.20 5.12 1.68
CA GLY A 34 -1.04 5.76 0.68
C GLY A 34 -2.43 5.13 0.55
N LEU A 35 -2.52 3.80 0.65
CA LEU A 35 -3.82 3.10 0.72
C LEU A 35 -4.62 3.52 1.96
N LEU A 36 -3.98 3.52 3.14
CA LEU A 36 -4.64 3.92 4.39
C LEU A 36 -5.05 5.39 4.39
N ARG A 37 -4.25 6.28 3.80
CA ARG A 37 -4.55 7.71 3.67
C ARG A 37 -5.68 7.98 2.69
N GLU A 38 -5.87 7.16 1.66
CA GLU A 38 -7.03 7.24 0.77
C GLU A 38 -8.35 6.95 1.51
N GLY A 39 -8.33 6.01 2.47
CA GLY A 39 -9.33 5.86 3.53
C GLY A 39 -10.69 5.26 3.14
N GLU A 40 -11.13 5.38 1.89
CA GLU A 40 -12.46 4.93 1.47
C GLU A 40 -12.46 3.61 0.69
N GLY A 41 -11.36 3.28 0.01
CA GLY A 41 -11.24 2.10 -0.82
C GLY A 41 -11.28 0.79 -0.03
N VAL A 42 -11.62 -0.29 -0.72
CA VAL A 42 -11.67 -1.65 -0.15
C VAL A 42 -10.34 -2.03 0.51
N GLY A 43 -9.20 -1.62 -0.07
CA GLY A 43 -7.89 -1.84 0.53
C GLY A 43 -7.72 -1.15 1.89
N ALA A 44 -8.11 0.12 1.99
CA ALA A 44 -8.07 0.86 3.25
C ALA A 44 -9.00 0.23 4.29
N ARG A 45 -10.24 -0.07 3.89
CA ARG A 45 -11.26 -0.67 4.76
C ARG A 45 -10.82 -2.04 5.30
N ALA A 46 -10.17 -2.86 4.47
CA ALA A 46 -9.68 -4.17 4.91
C ALA A 46 -8.65 -4.04 6.03
N LEU A 47 -7.68 -3.14 5.88
CA LEU A 47 -6.68 -2.86 6.91
C LEU A 47 -7.33 -2.31 8.19
N LEU A 48 -8.25 -1.34 8.05
CA LEU A 48 -8.95 -0.73 9.19
C LEU A 48 -9.79 -1.75 9.98
N ASN A 49 -10.47 -2.68 9.30
CA ASN A 49 -11.25 -3.74 9.93
C ASN A 49 -10.38 -4.71 10.76
N LEU A 50 -9.10 -4.84 10.41
CA LEU A 50 -8.09 -5.60 11.16
C LEU A 50 -7.39 -4.76 12.25
N GLY A 51 -7.86 -3.53 12.49
CA GLY A 51 -7.28 -2.63 13.49
C GLY A 51 -5.97 -1.98 13.06
N ILE A 52 -5.62 -2.07 11.77
CA ILE A 52 -4.44 -1.44 11.17
C ILE A 52 -4.85 -0.06 10.66
N ASP A 53 -4.47 0.98 11.40
CA ASP A 53 -4.72 2.38 11.03
C ASP A 53 -3.44 3.07 10.53
N LEU A 54 -3.64 4.23 9.90
CA LEU A 54 -2.57 5.02 9.28
C LEU A 54 -1.47 5.39 10.28
N ASP A 55 -1.83 5.80 11.50
CA ASP A 55 -0.87 6.29 12.48
C ASP A 55 -0.01 5.16 13.05
N LYS A 56 -0.61 3.99 13.32
CA LYS A 56 0.13 2.79 13.72
C LYS A 56 1.13 2.37 12.64
N VAL A 57 0.70 2.30 11.38
CA VAL A 57 1.60 1.93 10.27
C VAL A 57 2.71 2.97 10.12
N ARG A 58 2.41 4.27 10.20
CA ARG A 58 3.42 5.31 10.07
C ARG A 58 4.47 5.23 11.18
N ASN A 59 4.05 4.96 12.41
CA ASN A 59 4.97 4.74 13.52
C ASN A 59 5.84 3.50 13.32
N GLU A 60 5.24 2.41 12.83
CA GLU A 60 5.98 1.17 12.60
C GLU A 60 6.97 1.29 11.44
N VAL A 61 6.62 2.00 10.37
CA VAL A 61 7.56 2.32 9.28
C VAL A 61 8.78 3.08 9.81
N ARG A 62 8.57 4.05 10.71
CA ARG A 62 9.68 4.78 11.36
C ARG A 62 10.53 3.87 12.24
N ASN A 63 9.95 2.86 12.89
CA ASN A 63 10.70 1.90 13.70
C ASN A 63 11.57 0.98 12.83
N VAL A 64 11.05 0.54 11.68
CA VAL A 64 11.74 -0.40 10.78
C VAL A 64 12.85 0.28 9.97
N ILE A 65 12.59 1.47 9.44
CA ILE A 65 13.52 2.18 8.53
C ILE A 65 14.38 3.23 9.27
N GLY A 66 13.90 3.74 10.40
CA GLY A 66 14.42 4.98 10.98
C GLY A 66 13.98 6.22 10.18
N GLN A 67 14.38 7.40 10.64
CA GLN A 67 14.33 8.61 9.81
C GLN A 67 15.69 8.80 9.15
N ASN A 68 15.73 8.93 7.82
CA ASN A 68 16.95 9.36 7.17
C ASN A 68 17.22 10.82 7.52
N THR A 69 18.31 11.08 8.23
CA THR A 69 18.73 12.42 8.65
C THR A 69 19.43 13.22 7.55
N GLU A 70 19.77 12.59 6.43
CA GLU A 70 20.36 13.28 5.29
C GLU A 70 19.29 14.07 4.53
N LEU A 71 19.52 15.37 4.42
CA LEU A 71 18.68 16.27 3.63
C LEU A 71 18.74 15.82 2.16
N ILE A 72 17.61 15.35 1.64
CA ILE A 72 17.44 15.24 0.20
C ILE A 72 17.07 16.64 -0.30
N GLU A 73 18.09 17.44 -0.55
CA GLU A 73 17.92 18.72 -1.24
C GLU A 73 17.46 18.45 -2.68
N GLY A 74 16.32 19.05 -3.07
CA GLY A 74 16.04 19.28 -4.49
C GLY A 74 15.16 18.28 -5.24
N ALA A 75 14.32 17.47 -4.61
CA ALA A 75 13.33 16.69 -5.37
C ALA A 75 12.12 17.56 -5.81
N ALA A 76 12.36 18.54 -6.68
CA ALA A 76 11.31 19.22 -7.43
C ALA A 76 10.76 18.26 -8.51
N GLY A 77 9.98 17.26 -8.09
CA GLY A 77 9.44 16.24 -8.98
C GLY A 77 8.89 15.01 -8.25
N ASP A 78 8.39 14.05 -9.03
CA ASP A 78 7.99 12.74 -8.51
C ASP A 78 9.22 11.95 -8.05
N LEU A 79 9.15 11.36 -6.87
CA LEU A 79 10.21 10.51 -6.35
C LEU A 79 10.29 9.22 -7.19
N PRO A 80 11.51 8.69 -7.41
CA PRO A 80 11.67 7.41 -8.08
C PRO A 80 10.96 6.29 -7.31
N ILE A 81 10.46 5.29 -8.02
CA ILE A 81 9.79 4.12 -7.45
C ILE A 81 10.82 2.99 -7.32
N THR A 82 10.89 2.37 -6.14
CA THR A 82 11.80 1.23 -5.91
C THR A 82 11.44 0.02 -6.79
N PRO A 83 12.40 -0.89 -7.10
CA PRO A 83 12.10 -2.10 -7.87
C PRO A 83 10.98 -2.96 -7.25
N ARG A 84 10.92 -3.06 -5.92
CA ARG A 84 9.86 -3.80 -5.21
C ARG A 84 8.50 -3.11 -5.33
N ALA A 85 8.44 -1.79 -5.14
CA ALA A 85 7.20 -1.03 -5.37
C ALA A 85 6.70 -1.15 -6.83
N LYS A 86 7.61 -1.15 -7.80
CA LYS A 86 7.27 -1.43 -9.21
C LYS A 86 6.70 -2.84 -9.40
N LYS A 87 7.27 -3.85 -8.72
CA LYS A 87 6.77 -5.22 -8.72
C LYS A 87 5.35 -5.30 -8.14
N VAL A 88 5.05 -4.58 -7.06
CA VAL A 88 3.69 -4.48 -6.49
C VAL A 88 2.69 -3.99 -7.54
N PHE A 89 3.00 -2.95 -8.32
CA PHE A 89 2.08 -2.48 -9.36
C PHE A 89 1.85 -3.52 -10.46
N ASN A 90 2.88 -4.27 -10.85
CA ASN A 90 2.74 -5.36 -11.82
C ASN A 90 1.84 -6.47 -11.27
N LEU A 91 2.08 -6.89 -10.02
CA LEU A 91 1.26 -7.88 -9.33
C LEU A 91 -0.19 -7.42 -9.19
N ALA A 92 -0.44 -6.12 -8.93
CA ALA A 92 -1.79 -5.59 -8.83
C ALA A 92 -2.59 -5.72 -10.15
N PHE A 93 -1.92 -5.63 -11.30
CA PHE A 93 -2.55 -5.94 -12.59
C PHE A 93 -2.88 -7.43 -12.75
N ASP A 94 -2.05 -8.31 -12.18
CA ASP A 94 -2.30 -9.74 -12.20
C ASP A 94 -3.47 -10.09 -11.29
N GLU A 95 -3.55 -9.51 -10.09
CA GLU A 95 -4.70 -9.66 -9.18
C GLU A 95 -6.01 -9.21 -9.85
N ALA A 96 -6.01 -8.04 -10.51
CA ALA A 96 -7.17 -7.55 -11.25
C ALA A 96 -7.62 -8.52 -12.35
N ARG A 97 -6.65 -9.09 -13.07
CA ARG A 97 -6.93 -10.08 -14.11
C ARG A 97 -7.48 -11.38 -13.53
N LEU A 98 -6.96 -11.85 -12.39
CA LEU A 98 -7.46 -13.04 -11.71
C LEU A 98 -8.92 -12.86 -11.26
N GLN A 99 -9.32 -11.65 -10.90
CA GLN A 99 -10.70 -11.29 -10.58
C GLN A 99 -11.58 -10.99 -11.81
N GLY A 100 -11.02 -11.09 -13.02
CA GLY A 100 -11.76 -10.90 -14.27
C GLY A 100 -12.07 -9.44 -14.63
N VAL A 101 -11.45 -8.46 -13.94
CA VAL A 101 -11.63 -7.03 -14.20
C VAL A 101 -10.46 -6.43 -14.98
N ASN A 102 -10.70 -5.34 -15.71
CA ASN A 102 -9.71 -4.67 -16.56
C ASN A 102 -9.14 -3.38 -15.97
N TYR A 103 -9.47 -3.10 -14.70
CA TYR A 103 -9.01 -1.96 -13.92
C TYR A 103 -8.36 -2.42 -12.62
N VAL A 104 -7.45 -1.61 -12.07
CA VAL A 104 -6.79 -1.88 -10.78
C VAL A 104 -7.34 -0.95 -9.72
N GLY A 105 -8.04 -1.51 -8.75
CA GLY A 105 -8.52 -0.81 -7.55
C GLY A 105 -7.57 -0.95 -6.35
N THR A 106 -8.01 -0.43 -5.21
CA THR A 106 -7.23 -0.39 -3.96
C THR A 106 -6.97 -1.77 -3.36
N GLU A 107 -7.97 -2.65 -3.47
CA GLU A 107 -7.94 -4.06 -3.08
C GLU A 107 -6.87 -4.85 -3.83
N HIS A 108 -6.73 -4.60 -5.14
CA HIS A 108 -5.74 -5.24 -5.97
C HIS A 108 -4.31 -4.81 -5.59
N ILE A 109 -4.13 -3.54 -5.25
CA ILE A 109 -2.84 -3.02 -4.75
C ILE A 109 -2.52 -3.66 -3.38
N LEU A 110 -3.51 -3.75 -2.49
CA LEU A 110 -3.30 -4.38 -1.18
C LEU A 110 -2.93 -5.87 -1.32
N LEU A 111 -3.68 -6.63 -2.11
CA LEU A 111 -3.38 -8.05 -2.37
C LEU A 111 -1.98 -8.22 -2.98
N ALA A 112 -1.56 -7.32 -3.86
CA ALA A 112 -0.23 -7.31 -4.43
C ALA A 112 0.88 -6.98 -3.40
N LEU A 113 0.63 -6.07 -2.46
CA LEU A 113 1.55 -5.80 -1.34
C LEU A 113 1.73 -7.04 -0.46
N VAL A 114 0.62 -7.69 -0.11
CA VAL A 114 0.60 -8.92 0.69
C VAL A 114 1.34 -10.05 -0.03
N ARG A 115 1.30 -10.10 -1.36
CA ARG A 115 2.02 -11.09 -2.17
C ARG A 115 3.52 -10.77 -2.32
N GLU A 116 3.93 -9.51 -2.15
CA GLU A 116 5.34 -9.09 -2.13
C GLU A 116 5.89 -9.05 -0.71
N GLU A 117 5.98 -10.22 -0.09
CA GLU A 117 6.30 -10.41 1.34
C GLU A 117 7.69 -9.88 1.75
N GLU A 118 8.63 -9.82 0.81
CA GLU A 118 9.99 -9.34 1.05
C GLU A 118 10.10 -7.81 1.16
N GLY A 119 9.01 -7.08 0.87
CA GLY A 119 8.96 -5.63 0.99
C GLY A 119 8.82 -5.16 2.45
N ILE A 120 9.10 -3.87 2.69
CA ILE A 120 8.96 -3.27 4.02
C ILE A 120 7.49 -3.23 4.45
N ALA A 121 6.54 -3.08 3.52
CA ALA A 121 5.11 -3.20 3.86
C ALA A 121 4.76 -4.56 4.47
N GLY A 122 5.29 -5.66 3.92
CA GLY A 122 5.09 -6.99 4.48
C GLY A 122 5.69 -7.11 5.88
N GLN A 123 6.91 -6.62 6.07
CA GLN A 123 7.58 -6.61 7.38
C GLN A 123 6.79 -5.81 8.42
N VAL A 124 6.28 -4.63 8.06
CA VAL A 124 5.45 -3.79 8.94
C VAL A 124 4.14 -4.49 9.32
N LEU A 125 3.46 -5.12 8.36
CA LEU A 125 2.22 -5.86 8.66
C LEU A 125 2.48 -7.05 9.60
N ILE A 126 3.61 -7.76 9.39
CA ILE A 126 4.03 -8.89 10.23
C ILE A 126 4.42 -8.41 11.64
N SER A 127 5.15 -7.29 11.78
CA SER A 127 5.55 -6.77 13.08
C SER A 127 4.37 -6.24 13.90
N MET A 128 3.31 -5.80 13.22
CA MET A 128 2.01 -5.48 13.83
C MET A 128 1.21 -6.73 14.24
N GLY A 129 1.74 -7.94 14.02
CA GLY A 129 1.12 -9.21 14.43
C GLY A 129 0.01 -9.69 13.51
N VAL A 130 -0.16 -9.09 12.33
CA VAL A 130 -1.21 -9.46 11.38
C VAL A 130 -0.69 -10.53 10.43
N LYS A 131 -1.47 -11.61 10.25
CA LYS A 131 -1.14 -12.60 9.23
C LYS A 131 -1.59 -12.08 7.88
N LEU A 132 -0.72 -12.25 6.89
CA LEU A 132 -0.98 -11.86 5.50
C LEU A 132 -2.24 -12.53 4.91
N GLU A 133 -2.58 -13.74 5.38
CA GLU A 133 -3.81 -14.42 5.00
C GLU A 133 -5.07 -13.71 5.51
N ASP A 134 -5.07 -13.22 6.75
CA ASP A 134 -6.22 -12.51 7.35
C ASP A 134 -6.57 -11.26 6.52
N ILE A 135 -5.57 -10.58 5.94
CA ILE A 135 -5.77 -9.43 5.04
C ILE A 135 -6.46 -9.87 3.75
N ARG A 136 -6.03 -10.99 3.16
CA ARG A 136 -6.63 -11.55 1.94
C ARG A 136 -8.09 -11.93 2.19
N GLU A 137 -8.37 -12.62 3.30
CA GLU A 137 -9.73 -12.98 3.71
C GLU A 137 -10.60 -11.74 3.90
N GLN A 138 -10.08 -10.69 4.55
CA GLN A 138 -10.80 -9.46 4.77
C GLN A 138 -11.17 -8.72 3.46
N VAL A 139 -10.27 -8.73 2.47
CA VAL A 139 -10.57 -8.19 1.13
C VAL A 139 -11.67 -9.00 0.45
N ILE A 140 -11.59 -10.33 0.49
CA ILE A 140 -12.61 -11.21 -0.12
C ILE A 140 -13.98 -11.00 0.53
N MET A 141 -14.04 -10.89 1.87
CA MET A 141 -15.27 -10.62 2.59
C MET A 141 -15.91 -9.29 2.17
N LEU A 142 -15.11 -8.23 1.98
CA LEU A 142 -15.64 -6.93 1.52
C LEU A 142 -16.15 -6.99 0.08
N LEU A 143 -15.46 -7.70 -0.81
CA LEU A 143 -15.89 -7.86 -2.20
C LEU A 143 -17.14 -8.74 -2.35
N GLY A 144 -17.28 -9.76 -1.49
CA GLY A 144 -18.49 -10.61 -1.45
C GLY A 144 -19.66 -9.98 -0.69
N GLY A 145 -19.37 -9.06 0.24
CA GLY A 145 -20.36 -8.38 1.07
C GLY A 145 -21.11 -7.24 0.38
N ASP A 146 -20.58 -6.69 -0.72
CA ASP A 146 -21.24 -5.68 -1.57
C ASP A 146 -22.39 -6.27 -2.44
N SER A 147 -22.77 -7.53 -2.21
CA SER A 147 -23.90 -8.23 -2.86
C SER A 147 -25.13 -8.36 -1.95
N ALA A 148 -25.37 -7.42 -1.03
CA ALA A 148 -26.53 -7.39 -0.14
C ALA A 148 -27.38 -6.12 -0.32
#